data_AF-A0A838BV45-F1
#
_entry.id   AF-A0A838BV45-F1
#
_cell.length_a   1.000
_cell.length_b   1.000
_cell.length_c   1.000
_cell.angle_alpha   90.00
_cell.angle_beta   90.00
_cell.angle_gamma   90.00
#
_symmetry.space_group_name_H-M   'P 1'
#
loop_
_entity.id
_entity.type
_entity.pdbx_description
1 polymer ?
#
loop_
_entity_poly.entity_id
_entity_poly.type
_entity_poly.pdbx_seq_one_letter_code
_entity_poly.pdbx_strand_id
1 'polypeptide(L)'
;MQPNDPRPDDIDPVEEASLESFPASDPPAWIPTRTGPVDVSALLDATTEARAVWNEALEQAAQMADGSGSAELSSQIRSLKRSESGDA
;
A
#
# COMPACT_ATOMS: atom_id res chain seq x y z
N MET A 1 -14.52 -23.63 -62.41
CA MET A 1 -13.86 -24.21 -61.23
C MET A 1 -14.28 -23.37 -60.05
N GLN A 2 -15.02 -23.93 -59.09
CA GLN A 2 -15.34 -23.23 -57.85
C GLN A 2 -14.07 -23.28 -56.97
N PRO A 3 -13.63 -22.16 -56.38
CA PRO A 3 -12.49 -22.20 -55.48
C PRO A 3 -12.88 -22.99 -54.23
N ASN A 4 -12.04 -23.95 -53.84
CA ASN A 4 -12.19 -24.69 -52.60
C ASN A 4 -12.12 -23.70 -51.43
N ASP A 5 -13.20 -23.55 -50.68
CA ASP A 5 -13.17 -22.89 -49.38
C ASP A 5 -12.37 -23.80 -48.41
N PRO A 6 -11.35 -23.27 -47.70
CA PRO A 6 -10.61 -24.05 -46.72
C PRO A 6 -11.54 -24.47 -45.56
N ARG A 7 -11.33 -25.68 -45.03
CA ARG A 7 -12.10 -26.17 -43.88
C ARG A 7 -11.76 -25.32 -42.65
N PRO A 8 -12.72 -25.04 -41.75
CA PRO A 8 -12.50 -24.15 -40.61
C PRO A 8 -11.37 -24.60 -39.67
N ASP A 9 -11.07 -25.90 -39.60
CA ASP A 9 -9.97 -26.46 -38.80
C ASP A 9 -8.55 -26.25 -39.39
N ASP A 10 -8.44 -25.75 -40.63
CA ASP A 10 -7.17 -25.47 -41.32
C ASP A 10 -6.73 -23.98 -41.17
N ILE A 11 -7.46 -23.16 -40.39
CA ILE A 11 -7.13 -21.75 -40.14
C ILE A 11 -6.18 -21.65 -38.94
N ASP A 12 -5.07 -20.93 -39.10
CA ASP A 12 -4.12 -20.67 -38.01
C ASP A 12 -4.84 -19.93 -36.86
N PRO A 13 -4.74 -20.40 -35.60
CA PRO A 13 -5.38 -19.73 -34.46
C PRO A 13 -4.96 -18.26 -34.29
N VAL A 14 -3.80 -17.86 -34.79
CA VAL A 14 -3.36 -16.45 -34.80
C VAL A 14 -4.15 -15.62 -35.82
N GLU A 15 -4.45 -16.19 -36.98
CA GLU A 15 -5.29 -15.55 -38.02
C GLU A 15 -6.74 -15.46 -37.53
N GLU A 16 -7.27 -16.51 -36.89
CA GLU A 16 -8.61 -16.51 -36.27
C GLU A 16 -8.73 -15.42 -35.20
N ALA A 17 -7.77 -15.35 -34.27
CA ALA A 17 -7.75 -14.34 -33.21
C ALA A 17 -7.62 -12.89 -33.73
N SER A 18 -7.04 -12.71 -34.92
CA SER A 18 -6.92 -11.39 -35.56
C SER A 18 -8.22 -10.91 -36.20
N LEU A 19 -9.13 -11.84 -36.53
CA LEU A 19 -10.47 -11.54 -37.06
C LEU A 19 -11.47 -11.21 -35.95
N GLU A 20 -11.19 -11.63 -34.72
CA GLU A 20 -11.99 -11.29 -33.54
C GLU A 20 -11.65 -9.88 -33.04
N SER A 21 -12.62 -8.96 -33.12
CA SER A 21 -12.49 -7.69 -32.42
C SER A 21 -12.73 -7.91 -30.93
N PHE A 22 -11.65 -7.98 -30.15
CA PHE A 22 -11.76 -7.90 -28.70
C PHE A 22 -12.48 -6.59 -28.36
N PRO A 23 -13.52 -6.61 -27.51
CA PRO A 23 -14.11 -5.37 -27.02
C PRO A 23 -12.97 -4.53 -26.45
N ALA A 24 -12.94 -3.24 -26.79
CA ALA A 24 -12.05 -2.29 -26.13
C ALA A 24 -12.41 -2.31 -24.65
N SER A 25 -11.78 -3.22 -23.90
CA SER A 25 -11.98 -3.35 -22.47
C SER A 25 -11.32 -2.12 -21.90
N ASP A 26 -12.10 -1.09 -21.57
CA ASP A 26 -11.60 -0.01 -20.76
C ASP A 26 -10.88 -0.67 -19.56
N PRO A 27 -9.60 -0.34 -19.34
CA PRO A 27 -8.87 -0.92 -18.22
C PRO A 27 -9.65 -0.63 -16.94
N PRO A 28 -9.69 -1.55 -15.97
CA PRO A 28 -10.34 -1.28 -14.70
C PRO A 28 -9.77 0.04 -14.17
N ALA A 29 -10.64 0.97 -13.81
CA ALA A 29 -10.20 2.21 -13.19
C ALA A 29 -9.40 1.83 -11.94
N TRP A 30 -8.09 2.00 -11.97
CA TRP A 30 -7.27 1.93 -10.78
C TRP A 30 -7.57 3.17 -9.96
N ILE A 31 -8.66 3.10 -9.19
CA ILE A 31 -8.99 4.13 -8.22
C ILE A 31 -8.07 3.87 -7.02
N PRO A 32 -7.04 4.69 -6.78
CA PRO A 32 -6.27 4.56 -5.56
C PRO A 32 -7.21 4.75 -4.37
N THR A 33 -7.32 3.72 -3.52
CA THR A 33 -8.33 3.64 -2.47
C THR A 33 -8.24 4.79 -1.47
N ARG A 34 -7.09 5.48 -1.40
CA ARG A 34 -6.92 6.84 -0.86
C ARG A 34 -5.74 7.53 -1.54
N THR A 35 -5.99 8.67 -2.17
CA THR A 35 -4.95 9.63 -2.57
C THR A 35 -4.91 10.75 -1.54
N GLY A 36 -4.04 10.61 -0.54
CA GLY A 36 -3.87 11.64 0.47
C GLY A 36 -2.78 11.27 1.48
N PRO A 37 -2.20 12.25 2.17
CA PRO A 37 -1.31 11.99 3.28
C PRO A 37 -2.04 11.14 4.32
N VAL A 38 -1.36 10.13 4.86
CA VAL A 38 -1.88 9.33 5.97
C VAL A 38 -1.93 10.24 7.20
N ASP A 39 -3.11 10.41 7.78
CA ASP A 39 -3.25 11.08 9.07
C ASP A 39 -2.75 10.14 10.18
N VAL A 40 -1.46 10.25 10.48
CA VAL A 40 -0.81 9.44 11.53
C VAL A 40 -1.42 9.74 12.89
N SER A 41 -1.83 10.98 13.17
CA SER A 41 -2.45 11.33 14.46
C SER A 41 -3.77 10.58 14.62
N ALA A 42 -4.64 10.61 13.61
CA ALA A 42 -5.90 9.88 13.62
C ALA A 42 -5.70 8.35 13.72
N LEU A 43 -4.67 7.80 13.05
CA LEU A 43 -4.35 6.38 13.12
C LEU A 43 -3.91 5.96 14.54
N LEU A 44 -3.04 6.76 15.15
CA LEU A 44 -2.57 6.53 16.51
C LEU A 44 -3.74 6.64 17.49
N ASP A 45 -4.60 7.65 17.38
CA ASP A 45 -5.76 7.80 18.27
C ASP A 45 -6.74 6.63 18.13
N ALA A 46 -6.96 6.13 16.91
CA ALA A 46 -7.91 5.06 16.64
C ALA A 46 -7.40 3.65 17.02
N THR A 47 -6.08 3.42 17.04
CA THR A 47 -5.52 2.06 17.09
C THR A 47 -4.48 1.92 18.21
N THR A 48 -4.77 1.07 19.20
CA THR A 48 -3.84 0.77 20.31
C THR A 48 -2.55 0.12 19.82
N GLU A 49 -2.63 -0.80 18.86
CA GLU A 49 -1.45 -1.47 18.29
C GLU A 49 -0.50 -0.47 17.60
N ALA A 50 -1.04 0.44 16.80
CA ALA A 50 -0.24 1.48 16.14
C ALA A 50 0.46 2.38 17.16
N ARG A 51 -0.21 2.75 18.26
CA ARG A 51 0.40 3.50 19.37
C ARG A 51 1.51 2.73 20.07
N ALA A 52 1.31 1.44 20.31
CA ALA A 52 2.32 0.60 20.96
C ALA A 52 3.60 0.55 20.13
N VAL A 53 3.48 0.28 18.83
CA VAL A 53 4.61 0.25 17.89
C VAL A 53 5.31 1.61 17.83
N TRP A 54 4.53 2.70 17.76
CA TRP A 54 5.06 4.07 17.77
C TRP A 54 5.87 4.38 19.04
N ASN A 55 5.30 4.08 20.21
CA ASN A 55 5.93 4.34 21.50
C ASN A 55 7.19 3.49 21.71
N GLU A 56 7.20 2.25 21.22
CA GLU A 56 8.39 1.38 21.24
C GLU A 56 9.51 1.95 20.37
N ALA A 57 9.21 2.35 19.14
CA ALA A 57 10.18 2.94 18.24
C ALA A 57 10.80 4.23 18.81
N LEU A 58 9.99 5.07 19.47
CA LEU A 58 10.49 6.25 20.18
C LEU A 58 11.42 5.89 21.34
N GLU A 59 11.13 4.84 22.10
CA GLU A 59 12.00 4.40 23.19
C GLU A 59 13.36 3.89 22.66
N GLN A 60 13.33 3.10 21.57
CA GLN A 60 14.56 2.64 20.93
C GLN A 60 15.40 3.82 20.41
N ALA A 61 14.76 4.82 19.79
CA ALA A 61 15.45 6.02 19.32
C ALA A 61 16.04 6.83 20.49
N ALA A 62 15.33 6.95 21.61
CA ALA A 62 15.84 7.60 22.81
C ALA A 62 17.07 6.88 23.37
N GLN A 63 17.05 5.54 23.40
CA GLN A 63 18.20 4.74 23.83
C GLN A 63 19.42 4.91 22.92
N MET A 64 19.22 5.05 21.61
CA MET A 64 20.31 5.36 20.66
C MET A 64 20.89 6.76 20.90
N ALA A 65 20.03 7.75 21.21
CA ALA A 65 20.46 9.10 21.55
C ALA A 65 21.24 9.14 22.87
N ASP A 66 20.81 8.36 23.88
CA ASP A 66 21.53 8.19 25.15
C ASP A 66 22.91 7.57 24.91
N GLY A 67 23.01 6.52 24.08
CA GLY A 67 24.28 5.90 23.69
C GLY A 67 25.22 6.85 22.92
N SER A 68 24.67 7.89 22.30
CA SER A 68 25.42 8.94 21.58
C SER A 68 25.79 10.13 22.48
N GLY A 69 25.43 10.10 23.76
CA GLY A 69 25.71 11.16 24.73
C GLY A 69 24.76 12.37 24.64
N SER A 70 23.63 12.25 23.93
CA SER A 70 22.66 13.33 23.77
C SER A 70 21.43 13.11 24.67
N ALA A 71 21.60 13.37 25.96
CA ALA A 71 20.53 13.20 26.97
C ALA A 71 19.35 14.17 26.79
N GLU A 72 19.61 15.35 26.21
CA GLU A 72 18.55 16.30 25.89
C GLU A 72 17.66 15.77 24.77
N LEU A 73 18.29 15.24 23.69
CA LEU A 73 17.58 14.66 22.57
C LEU A 73 16.75 13.44 22.99
N SER A 74 17.31 12.56 23.83
CA SER A 74 16.58 11.41 24.34
C SER A 74 15.36 11.82 25.17
N SER A 75 15.48 12.88 25.98
CA SER A 75 14.35 13.46 26.73
C SER A 75 13.27 14.03 25.81
N GLN A 76 13.68 14.75 24.75
CA GLN A 76 12.75 15.27 23.75
C GLN A 76 12.00 14.14 23.03
N ILE A 77 12.70 13.07 22.64
CA ILE A 77 12.11 11.91 21.98
C ILE A 77 11.09 11.22 22.89
N ARG A 78 11.41 11.00 24.18
CA ARG A 78 10.48 10.38 25.14
C ARG A 78 9.23 11.24 25.37
N SER A 79 9.34 12.56 25.27
CA SER A 79 8.19 13.47 25.35
C SER A 79 7.20 13.32 24.19
N LEU A 80 7.58 12.70 23.08
CA LEU A 80 6.70 12.47 21.92
C LEU A 80 5.81 11.24 22.07
N LYS A 81 6.03 10.42 23.11
CA LYS A 81 5.22 9.21 23.37
C LYS A 81 3.78 9.63 23.65
N ARG A 82 2.83 8.88 23.09
CA ARG A 82 1.39 9.09 23.32
C ARG A 82 0.94 8.33 24.55
N SER A 83 0.16 8.99 25.41
CA SER A 83 -0.45 8.36 26.58
C SER A 83 -1.42 7.26 26.17
N GLU A 84 -1.41 6.16 26.92
CA GLU A 84 -2.41 5.09 26.84
C GLU A 84 -3.72 5.57 27.48
N SER A 85 -4.35 6.59 26.93
CA SER A 85 -5.66 7.02 27.40
C SER A 85 -6.72 6.19 26.68
N GLY A 86 -7.36 5.30 27.43
CA GLY A 86 -8.40 4.39 26.97
C GLY A 86 -8.96 3.49 28.08
N ASP A 87 -9.25 4.05 29.26
CA ASP A 87 -10.20 3.47 30.23
C ASP A 87 -11.10 4.61 30.72
N ALA A 88 -12.27 4.73 30.10
CA ALA A 88 -13.44 5.48 30.54
C ALA A 88 -14.68 4.88 29.88
#